data_AF-A0A022RQF0-F1
#
_entry.id   AF-A0A022RQF0-F1
#
_cell.length_a   1.000
_cell.length_b   1.000
_cell.length_c   1.000
_cell.angle_alpha   90.00
_cell.angle_beta   90.00
_cell.angle_gamma   90.00
#
_symmetry.space_group_name_H-M   'P 1'
#
loop_
_entity.id
_entity.type
_entity.pdbx_description
1 polymer ?
#
loop_
_entity_poly.entity_id
_entity_poly.type
_entity_poly.pdbx_seq_one_letter_code
_entity_poly.pdbx_strand_id
1 'polypeptide(L)'
;PFVVFDLFNFSEVAIDVDQKTAWVGAVTIIGQLYYRISQTSKTLAFPAGACPTVGVGGLFSGGGYGPMLRKFGLAADNMIAEDTHFL
;
A
#
# COMPACT_ATOMS: atom_id res chain seq x y z
N PRO A 1 -21.10 -22.17 -8.88
CA PRO A 1 -19.87 -21.96 -9.68
C PRO A 1 -19.25 -20.60 -9.28
N PHE A 2 -17.92 -20.46 -9.30
CA PHE A 2 -17.22 -19.21 -8.99
C PHE A 2 -16.05 -18.99 -9.96
N VAL A 3 -15.59 -17.74 -10.06
CA VAL A 3 -14.41 -17.33 -10.85
C VAL A 3 -13.43 -16.64 -9.90
N VAL A 4 -12.13 -16.83 -10.14
CA VAL A 4 -11.06 -16.14 -9.41
C VAL A 4 -10.38 -15.18 -10.38
N PHE A 5 -10.33 -13.90 -10.01
CA PHE A 5 -9.55 -12.90 -10.73
C PHE A 5 -8.16 -12.83 -10.09
N ASP A 6 -7.14 -13.24 -10.84
CA ASP A 6 -5.75 -13.04 -10.46
C ASP A 6 -5.30 -11.66 -10.92
N LEU A 7 -4.83 -10.86 -9.96
CA LEU A 7 -4.41 -9.48 -10.16
C LEU A 7 -2.87 -9.34 -10.08
N PHE A 8 -2.09 -10.43 -10.16
CA PHE A 8 -0.64 -10.43 -9.96
C PHE A 8 0.13 -9.38 -10.78
N ASN A 9 -0.35 -9.02 -11.97
CA ASN A 9 0.29 -7.99 -12.82
C ASN A 9 -0.01 -6.54 -12.37
N PHE A 10 -0.92 -6.33 -11.41
CA PHE A 10 -1.30 -5.02 -10.86
C PHE A 10 -0.54 -4.73 -9.56
N SER A 11 0.80 -4.76 -9.62
CA SER A 11 1.69 -4.57 -8.46
C SER A 11 2.59 -3.32 -8.54
N GLU A 12 2.26 -2.37 -9.42
CA GLU A 12 3.07 -1.17 -9.64
C GLU A 12 3.00 -0.19 -8.45
N VAL A 13 4.10 0.52 -8.19
CA VAL A 13 4.18 1.58 -7.17
C VAL A 13 4.77 2.83 -7.79
N ALA A 14 3.92 3.85 -7.94
CA ALA A 14 4.31 5.18 -8.42
C ALA A 14 4.28 6.17 -7.25
N ILE A 15 5.40 6.86 -7.01
CA ILE A 15 5.58 7.76 -5.84
C ILE A 15 5.79 9.18 -6.33
N ASP A 16 4.99 10.11 -5.81
CA ASP A 16 5.20 11.54 -5.92
C ASP A 16 5.78 12.07 -4.59
N VAL A 17 7.06 12.43 -4.62
CA VAL A 17 7.81 12.87 -3.43
C VAL A 17 7.40 14.26 -2.99
N ASP A 18 7.08 15.15 -3.94
CA ASP A 18 6.75 16.54 -3.66
C ASP A 18 5.36 16.63 -3.01
N GLN A 19 4.42 15.85 -3.53
CA GLN A 19 3.07 15.73 -2.97
C GLN A 19 2.99 14.76 -1.78
N LYS A 20 4.04 13.95 -1.55
CA LYS A 20 4.08 12.89 -0.52
C LYS A 20 2.94 11.88 -0.67
N THR A 21 2.64 11.51 -1.90
CA THR A 21 1.58 10.53 -2.23
C THR A 21 2.16 9.36 -3.04
N ALA A 22 1.44 8.26 -3.07
CA ALA A 22 1.79 7.12 -3.90
C ALA A 22 0.54 6.41 -4.42
N TRP A 23 0.58 6.01 -5.68
CA TRP A 23 -0.34 5.02 -6.24
C TRP A 23 0.28 3.65 -6.10
N VAL A 24 -0.47 2.73 -5.48
CA VAL A 24 0.01 1.39 -5.11
C VAL A 24 -0.96 0.37 -5.67
N GLY A 25 -0.46 -0.54 -6.49
CA GLY A 25 -1.23 -1.65 -7.04
C GLY A 25 -1.79 -2.54 -5.93
N ALA A 26 -3.03 -3.01 -6.09
CA ALA A 26 -3.76 -3.75 -5.06
C ALA A 26 -3.04 -5.05 -4.62
N VAL A 27 -2.19 -5.64 -5.47
CA VAL A 27 -1.47 -6.89 -5.21
C VAL A 27 -0.02 -6.65 -4.80
N THR A 28 0.43 -5.40 -4.72
CA THR A 28 1.73 -5.08 -4.13
C THR A 28 1.79 -5.59 -2.69
N ILE A 29 2.93 -6.14 -2.28
CA ILE A 29 3.16 -6.53 -0.88
C ILE A 29 3.83 -5.39 -0.10
N ILE A 30 3.62 -5.35 1.21
CA ILE A 30 4.16 -4.30 2.09
C ILE A 30 5.67 -4.13 1.98
N GLY A 31 6.41 -5.23 1.85
CA GLY A 31 7.85 -5.20 1.66
C GLY A 31 8.29 -4.46 0.39
N GLN A 32 7.56 -4.63 -0.72
CA GLN A 32 7.82 -3.91 -1.97
C GLN A 32 7.48 -2.43 -1.85
N LEU A 33 6.36 -2.09 -1.21
CA LEU A 33 5.97 -0.70 -0.96
C LEU A 33 7.05 0.03 -0.13
N TYR A 34 7.45 -0.55 1.00
CA TYR A 34 8.51 0.02 1.84
C TYR A 34 9.85 0.11 1.11
N TYR A 35 10.20 -0.93 0.36
CA TYR A 35 11.43 -0.93 -0.43
C TYR A 35 11.41 0.23 -1.44
N ARG A 36 10.32 0.41 -2.19
CA ARG A 36 10.20 1.50 -3.17
C ARG A 36 10.28 2.87 -2.52
N ILE A 37 9.55 3.10 -1.42
CA ILE A 37 9.63 4.36 -0.66
C ILE A 37 11.07 4.62 -0.22
N SER A 38 11.76 3.62 0.33
CA SER A 38 13.14 3.76 0.81
C SER A 38 14.17 4.05 -0.29
N GLN A 39 13.94 3.55 -1.51
CA GLN A 39 14.77 3.85 -2.68
C GLN A 39 14.54 5.28 -3.18
N THR A 40 13.32 5.79 -3.03
CA THR A 40 12.93 7.12 -3.52
C THR A 40 13.24 8.23 -2.50
N SER A 41 13.07 7.99 -1.19
CA SER A 41 13.33 8.98 -0.15
C SER A 41 13.77 8.34 1.17
N LYS A 42 14.69 9.02 1.86
CA LYS A 42 15.14 8.63 3.21
C LYS A 42 14.29 9.22 4.34
N THR A 43 13.34 10.10 4.01
CA THR A 43 12.54 10.85 4.99
C THR A 43 11.05 10.55 4.91
N LEU A 44 10.61 9.79 3.91
CA LEU A 44 9.23 9.34 3.76
C LEU A 44 9.06 7.91 4.27
N ALA A 45 7.87 7.62 4.78
CA ALA A 45 7.44 6.30 5.25
C ALA A 45 5.92 6.20 5.13
N PHE A 46 5.37 4.98 5.20
CA PHE A 46 3.93 4.74 5.16
C PHE A 46 3.49 3.86 6.35
N PRO A 47 2.44 4.24 7.11
CA PRO A 47 2.01 3.52 8.31
C PRO A 47 1.22 2.24 7.96
N ALA A 48 1.91 1.11 7.81
CA ALA A 48 1.29 -0.20 7.58
C ALA A 48 1.93 -1.32 8.42
N GLY A 49 1.58 -2.57 8.12
CA GLY A 49 2.01 -3.75 8.85
C GLY A 49 3.52 -3.99 8.87
N ALA A 50 3.97 -4.83 9.80
CA ALA A 50 5.38 -5.23 9.90
C ALA A 50 5.74 -6.44 9.03
N CYS A 51 4.76 -7.28 8.67
CA CYS A 51 4.98 -8.49 7.89
C CYS A 51 5.12 -8.16 6.39
N PRO A 52 6.30 -8.33 5.77
CA PRO A 52 6.59 -7.79 4.44
C PRO A 52 5.84 -8.51 3.30
N THR A 53 5.40 -9.74 3.50
CA THR A 53 4.71 -10.54 2.49
C THR A 53 3.20 -10.31 2.44
N VAL A 54 2.65 -9.52 3.36
CA VAL A 54 1.21 -9.23 3.38
C VAL A 54 0.86 -8.32 2.20
N GLY A 55 -0.19 -8.67 1.47
CA GLY A 55 -0.71 -7.88 0.35
C GLY A 55 -1.39 -6.59 0.81
N VAL A 56 -1.16 -5.52 0.06
CA VAL A 56 -1.69 -4.18 0.33
C VAL A 56 -3.22 -4.14 0.28
N GLY A 57 -3.85 -4.71 -0.76
CA GLY A 57 -5.30 -4.59 -0.97
C GLY A 57 -6.12 -5.11 0.22
N GLY A 58 -5.78 -6.29 0.74
CA GLY A 58 -6.43 -6.86 1.93
C GLY A 58 -6.08 -6.12 3.23
N LEU A 59 -4.81 -5.73 3.40
CA LEU A 59 -4.38 -5.01 4.59
C LEU A 59 -5.08 -3.65 4.72
N PHE A 60 -5.15 -2.90 3.62
CA PHE A 60 -5.68 -1.53 3.58
C PHE A 60 -7.20 -1.54 3.74
N SER A 61 -7.92 -2.41 3.01
CA SER A 61 -9.37 -2.55 3.17
C SER A 61 -9.77 -3.06 4.57
N GLY A 62 -8.90 -3.83 5.22
CA GLY A 62 -9.08 -4.29 6.61
C GLY A 62 -8.59 -3.31 7.68
N GLY A 63 -8.20 -2.09 7.33
CA GLY A 63 -7.62 -1.11 8.25
C GLY A 63 -6.09 -1.11 8.19
N GLY A 64 -5.47 -2.18 8.70
CA GLY A 64 -4.01 -2.36 8.67
C GLY A 64 -3.27 -1.60 9.77
N TYR A 65 -2.83 -2.33 10.80
CA TYR A 65 -2.08 -1.76 11.94
C TYR A 65 -0.58 -2.08 11.85
N GLY A 66 0.25 -1.26 12.50
CA GLY A 66 1.69 -1.50 12.57
C GLY A 66 2.44 -0.61 13.56
N PRO A 67 3.78 -0.59 13.50
CA PRO A 67 4.64 0.13 14.46
C PRO A 67 4.35 1.63 14.55
N MET A 68 3.85 2.22 13.45
CA MET A 68 3.52 3.63 13.34
C MET A 68 2.09 3.98 13.81
N LEU A 69 1.30 3.00 14.24
CA LEU A 69 -0.11 3.15 14.62
C LEU A 69 -0.33 4.32 15.59
N ARG A 70 0.45 4.40 16.66
CA ARG A 70 0.23 5.41 17.72
C ARG A 70 0.51 6.84 17.26
N LYS A 71 1.24 7.02 16.16
CA LYS A 71 1.62 8.33 15.63
C LYS A 71 0.76 8.74 14.44
N PHE A 72 0.38 7.80 13.58
CA PHE A 72 -0.23 8.08 12.28
C PHE A 72 -1.53 7.31 12.00
N GLY A 73 -2.02 6.48 12.93
CA GLY A 73 -3.24 5.70 12.73
C GLY A 73 -3.02 4.43 11.89
N LEU A 74 -4.11 3.91 11.33
CA LEU A 74 -4.13 2.72 10.47
C LEU A 74 -3.65 3.07 9.05
N ALA A 75 -3.32 2.04 8.26
CA ALA A 75 -3.03 2.22 6.85
C ALA A 75 -4.23 2.82 6.09
N ALA A 76 -5.44 2.37 6.41
CA ALA A 76 -6.69 2.90 5.86
C ALA A 76 -6.92 4.38 6.17
N ASP A 77 -6.49 4.87 7.35
CA ASP A 77 -6.63 6.29 7.72
C ASP A 77 -5.75 7.20 6.85
N ASN A 78 -4.79 6.63 6.13
CA ASN A 78 -3.82 7.33 5.29
C ASN A 78 -4.07 7.11 3.79
N MET A 79 -5.22 6.54 3.41
CA MET A 79 -5.66 6.44 2.02
C MET A 79 -6.44 7.70 1.61
N ILE A 80 -6.07 8.27 0.46
CA ILE A 80 -6.69 9.50 -0.06
C ILE A 80 -7.66 9.25 -1.21
N ALA A 81 -7.44 8.20 -1.98
CA ALA A 81 -8.26 7.80 -3.12
C ALA A 81 -8.03 6.32 -3.43
N GLU A 82 -9.04 5.67 -3.99
CA GLU A 82 -8.95 4.33 -4.57
C GLU A 82 -9.52 4.40 -5.99
N ASP A 83 -8.84 3.75 -6.93
CA ASP A 83 -9.38 3.55 -8.28
C ASP A 83 -10.06 2.18 -8.33
N THR A 84 -11.35 2.20 -8.61
CA THR A 84 -12.20 0.99 -8.68
C THR A 84 -12.57 0.64 -10.12
N HIS A 85 -12.09 1.40 -11.11
CA HIS A 85 -12.34 1.13 -12.51
C HIS A 85 -11.49 -0.05 -12.99
N PHE A 86 -12.06 -1.25 -12.91
CA PHE A 86 -11.60 -2.39 -13.67
C PHE A 86 -12.22 -2.31 -15.08
N LEU A 87 -11.72 -1.40 -15.93
CA LEU A 87 -11.87 -1.33 -17.41
C LEU A 87 -11.49 0.06 -17.94
#